data_AF-A0A2A2F1A3-F1
#
_entry.id   AF-A0A2A2F1A3-F1
#
_cell.length_a   1.000
_cell.length_b   1.000
_cell.length_c   1.000
_cell.angle_alpha   90.00
_cell.angle_beta   90.00
_cell.angle_gamma   90.00
#
_symmetry.space_group_name_H-M   'P 1'
#
loop_
_entity.id
_entity.type
_entity.pdbx_description
1 polymer ?
#
loop_
_entity_poly.entity_id
_entity_poly.type
_entity_poly.pdbx_seq_one_letter_code
_entity_poly.pdbx_strand_id
1 'polypeptide(L)'
;MPVRLRYRAGRPVERARSGPLRGVQGGPPVIPKSKAWRSERYLAWVRSLPCCMTGEEGCEAHHVIGLGWGLSGWGLKAPDSFVMPLTPWAHRMVHQRAEWQPWQVEWLQQTIRAGLTEFANDPDIREQLTHALAFIAAREGATA
;
A
#
# COMPACT_ATOMS: atom_id res chain seq x y z
N MET A 1 16.92 -14.94 -0.92
CA MET A 1 16.59 -15.39 0.45
C MET A 1 15.59 -14.39 1.02
N PRO A 2 14.29 -14.67 1.08
CA PRO A 2 13.35 -13.74 1.71
C PRO A 2 13.61 -13.72 3.23
N VAL A 3 13.92 -12.53 3.77
CA VAL A 3 14.12 -12.31 5.20
C VAL A 3 12.74 -12.33 5.86
N ARG A 4 12.51 -13.26 6.81
CA ARG A 4 11.26 -13.28 7.59
C ARG A 4 11.21 -12.07 8.53
N LEU A 5 10.24 -11.18 8.31
CA LEU A 5 10.00 -10.02 9.18
C LEU A 5 9.64 -10.47 10.61
N ARG A 6 10.25 -9.82 11.61
CA ARG A 6 9.83 -9.89 13.02
C ARG A 6 9.05 -8.62 13.37
N TYR A 7 7.74 -8.73 13.59
CA TYR A 7 6.88 -7.61 13.96
C TYR A 7 6.92 -7.33 15.48
N ARG A 8 7.01 -6.05 15.87
CA ARG A 8 6.77 -5.55 17.24
C ARG A 8 5.50 -4.69 17.23
N ALA A 9 4.55 -5.00 18.10
CA ALA A 9 3.28 -4.29 18.22
C ALA A 9 3.48 -2.87 18.82
N GLY A 10 2.94 -1.84 18.14
CA GLY A 10 2.98 -0.43 18.58
C GLY A 10 1.67 0.03 19.24
N ARG A 11 1.73 1.08 20.05
CA ARG A 11 0.60 1.62 20.85
C ARG A 11 -0.38 2.47 20.02
N PRO A 12 -1.66 2.59 20.45
CA PRO A 12 -2.68 3.33 19.70
C PRO A 12 -2.52 4.85 19.81
N VAL A 13 -2.79 5.56 18.71
CA VAL A 13 -2.89 7.04 18.65
C VAL A 13 -4.34 7.43 18.35
N GLU A 14 -4.83 8.41 19.11
CA GLU A 14 -6.22 8.88 19.14
C GLU A 14 -6.61 9.74 17.92
N ARG A 15 -7.89 9.67 17.52
CA ARG A 15 -8.45 10.14 16.24
C ARG A 15 -8.93 11.60 16.34
N ALA A 16 -8.55 12.47 15.40
CA ALA A 16 -9.14 13.81 15.24
C ALA A 16 -10.37 13.78 14.31
N ARG A 17 -11.44 14.46 14.71
CA ARG A 17 -12.74 14.51 14.01
C ARG A 17 -12.73 15.55 12.89
N SER A 18 -13.20 15.19 11.69
CA SER A 18 -13.37 16.08 10.54
C SER A 18 -14.72 16.82 10.57
N GLY A 19 -14.70 18.15 10.42
CA GLY A 19 -15.89 19.00 10.29
C GLY A 19 -16.52 18.98 8.88
N PRO A 20 -17.67 19.65 8.69
CA PRO A 20 -18.56 19.42 7.54
C PRO A 20 -18.13 20.20 6.28
N LEU A 21 -18.30 19.54 5.11
CA LEU A 21 -18.02 20.10 3.79
C LEU A 21 -19.23 20.92 3.27
N ARG A 22 -18.97 22.14 2.77
CA ARG A 22 -19.96 23.02 2.12
C ARG A 22 -19.95 22.80 0.60
N GLY A 23 -21.13 22.80 -0.01
CA GLY A 23 -21.38 22.38 -1.39
C GLY A 23 -20.97 23.36 -2.50
N VAL A 24 -20.87 22.82 -3.72
CA VAL A 24 -20.63 23.56 -4.98
C VAL A 24 -21.58 23.03 -6.08
N GLN A 25 -22.13 23.95 -6.87
CA GLN A 25 -23.13 23.74 -7.92
C GLN A 25 -22.52 23.26 -9.26
N GLY A 26 -23.21 22.32 -9.92
CA GLY A 26 -23.57 22.32 -11.35
C GLY A 26 -22.50 22.25 -12.46
N GLY A 27 -22.22 21.04 -12.95
CA GLY A 27 -21.66 20.72 -14.27
C GLY A 27 -22.11 19.30 -14.68
N PRO A 28 -21.97 18.86 -15.96
CA PRO A 28 -22.25 17.46 -16.32
C PRO A 28 -21.44 16.55 -15.39
N PRO A 29 -21.98 15.39 -14.95
CA PRO A 29 -21.31 14.57 -13.95
C PRO A 29 -19.96 14.12 -14.51
N VAL A 30 -18.90 14.82 -14.11
CA VAL A 30 -17.55 14.27 -14.13
C VAL A 30 -17.64 13.14 -13.13
N ILE A 31 -17.86 11.91 -13.61
CA ILE A 31 -17.77 10.72 -12.77
C ILE A 31 -16.39 10.84 -12.13
N PRO A 32 -16.30 11.09 -10.81
CA PRO A 32 -15.00 11.24 -10.19
C PRO A 32 -14.28 9.92 -10.44
N LYS A 33 -13.16 9.95 -11.17
CA LYS A 33 -12.23 8.82 -11.17
C LYS A 33 -12.05 8.49 -9.69
N SER A 34 -12.50 7.31 -9.27
CA SER A 34 -12.59 6.97 -7.85
C SER A 34 -11.28 7.35 -7.19
N LYS A 35 -11.34 8.28 -6.24
CA LYS A 35 -10.12 8.80 -5.63
C LYS A 35 -9.49 7.63 -4.88
N ALA A 36 -8.31 7.22 -5.33
CA ALA A 36 -7.58 6.12 -4.72
C ALA A 36 -7.48 6.35 -3.20
N TRP A 37 -7.74 5.30 -2.41
CA TRP A 37 -7.76 5.38 -0.95
C TRP A 37 -6.40 5.85 -0.41
N ARG A 38 -6.45 6.73 0.61
CA ARG A 38 -5.27 7.31 1.26
C ARG A 38 -5.35 7.19 2.77
N SER A 39 -4.24 6.85 3.42
CA SER A 39 -4.14 6.73 4.87
C SER A 39 -2.73 6.97 5.36
N GLU A 40 -2.49 8.18 5.90
CA GLU A 40 -1.18 8.51 6.47
C GLU A 40 -0.84 7.63 7.67
N ARG A 41 -1.85 7.17 8.44
CA ARG A 41 -1.65 6.23 9.54
C ARG A 41 -1.08 4.89 9.04
N TYR A 42 -1.63 4.36 7.93
CA TYR A 42 -1.10 3.14 7.34
C TYR A 42 0.29 3.36 6.75
N LEU A 43 0.51 4.46 6.03
CA LEU A 43 1.82 4.79 5.46
C LEU A 43 2.90 4.97 6.54
N ALA A 44 2.59 5.64 7.65
CA ALA A 44 3.50 5.81 8.77
C ALA A 44 3.90 4.48 9.41
N TRP A 45 2.94 3.56 9.57
CA TRP A 45 3.24 2.20 10.00
C TRP A 45 4.09 1.44 8.99
N VAL A 46 3.80 1.53 7.68
CA VAL A 46 4.65 0.88 6.66
C VAL A 46 6.08 1.41 6.72
N ARG A 47 6.30 2.71 6.88
CA ARG A 47 7.65 3.30 6.97
C ARG A 47 8.43 2.82 8.21
N SER A 48 7.77 2.35 9.27
CA SER A 48 8.44 1.83 10.47
C SER A 48 8.83 0.36 10.36
N LEU A 49 8.41 -0.33 9.30
CA LEU A 49 8.76 -1.73 9.06
C LEU A 49 10.17 -1.85 8.46
N PRO A 50 10.88 -2.96 8.72
CA PRO A 50 12.10 -3.26 8.00
C PRO A 50 11.80 -3.57 6.53
N CYS A 51 12.81 -3.33 5.69
CA CYS A 51 12.69 -3.48 4.25
C CYS A 51 12.38 -4.92 3.84
N CYS A 52 11.41 -5.11 2.94
CA CYS A 52 11.10 -6.44 2.42
C CYS A 52 12.24 -7.08 1.61
N MET A 53 13.15 -6.26 1.07
CA MET A 53 14.29 -6.72 0.29
C MET A 53 15.55 -6.94 1.16
N THR A 54 15.91 -5.97 2.00
CA THR A 54 17.19 -5.99 2.75
C THR A 54 17.03 -6.37 4.22
N GLY A 55 15.83 -6.23 4.80
CA GLY A 55 15.59 -6.40 6.24
C GLY A 55 16.04 -5.22 7.11
N GLU A 56 16.55 -4.14 6.52
CA GLU A 56 17.05 -2.96 7.24
C GLU A 56 15.92 -1.96 7.58
N GLU A 57 16.14 -1.16 8.62
CA GLU A 57 15.26 -0.04 8.99
C GLU A 57 15.50 1.19 8.10
N GLY A 58 14.77 2.29 8.37
CA GLY A 58 14.89 3.53 7.58
C GLY A 58 14.16 3.47 6.24
N CYS A 59 13.02 2.78 6.21
CA CYS A 59 12.24 2.56 5.01
C CYS A 59 11.33 3.74 4.65
N GLU A 60 11.01 3.81 3.37
CA GLU A 60 9.93 4.60 2.82
C GLU A 60 8.79 3.72 2.30
N ALA A 61 7.59 4.28 2.21
CA ALA A 61 6.43 3.58 1.69
C ALA A 61 6.45 3.62 0.16
N HIS A 62 6.81 2.49 -0.45
CA HIS A 62 6.89 2.34 -1.91
C HIS A 62 5.54 1.85 -2.46
N HIS A 63 4.87 2.69 -3.26
CA HIS A 63 3.68 2.28 -4.01
C HIS A 63 4.06 1.33 -5.15
N VAL A 64 3.24 0.31 -5.37
CA VAL A 64 3.47 -0.66 -6.44
C VAL A 64 3.59 -0.01 -7.83
N ILE A 65 4.52 -0.52 -8.65
CA ILE A 65 4.72 -0.08 -10.03
C ILE A 65 4.91 -1.26 -11.00
N GLY A 66 4.56 -1.05 -12.27
CA GLY A 66 5.09 -1.88 -13.37
C GLY A 66 4.63 -3.34 -13.42
N LEU A 67 3.67 -3.74 -12.58
CA LEU A 67 3.09 -5.09 -12.59
C LEU A 67 2.00 -5.30 -13.66
N GLY A 68 1.69 -4.30 -14.50
CA GLY A 68 0.61 -4.40 -15.49
C GLY A 68 -0.81 -4.44 -14.91
N TRP A 69 -0.98 -4.25 -13.60
CA TRP A 69 -2.29 -4.33 -12.93
C TRP A 69 -3.21 -3.11 -13.10
N GLY A 70 -2.76 -2.09 -13.85
CA GLY A 70 -3.52 -0.84 -14.03
C GLY A 70 -3.58 0.06 -12.78
N LEU A 71 -2.81 -0.24 -11.73
CA LEU A 71 -2.72 0.55 -10.50
C LEU A 71 -1.70 1.69 -10.59
N SER A 72 -0.78 1.62 -11.55
CA SER A 72 0.31 2.57 -11.77
C SER A 72 0.39 2.96 -13.25
N GLY A 73 0.76 4.21 -13.55
CA GLY A 73 0.92 4.69 -14.93
C GLY A 73 0.90 6.21 -15.02
N TRP A 74 0.85 6.76 -16.24
CA TRP A 74 0.79 8.20 -16.47
C TRP A 74 -0.43 8.82 -15.77
N GLY A 75 -0.18 9.64 -14.75
CA GLY A 75 -1.22 10.31 -13.96
C GLY A 75 -1.95 9.42 -12.94
N LEU A 76 -1.50 8.17 -12.71
CA LEU A 76 -2.11 7.25 -11.74
C LEU A 76 -1.12 6.89 -10.63
N LYS A 77 -1.53 7.14 -9.39
CA LYS A 77 -0.84 6.69 -8.18
C LYS A 77 -1.66 5.59 -7.52
N ALA A 78 -1.06 4.41 -7.35
CA ALA A 78 -1.71 3.28 -6.70
C ALA A 78 -2.29 3.67 -5.33
N PRO A 79 -3.40 3.06 -4.86
CA PRO A 79 -3.93 3.31 -3.52
C PRO A 79 -2.91 3.03 -2.43
N ASP A 80 -3.07 3.66 -1.26
CA ASP A 80 -2.14 3.45 -0.14
C ASP A 80 -2.20 2.01 0.39
N SER A 81 -3.23 1.22 0.08
CA SER A 81 -3.27 -0.21 0.40
C SER A 81 -2.30 -1.06 -0.43
N PHE A 82 -1.68 -0.49 -1.47
CA PHE A 82 -0.68 -1.13 -2.32
C PHE A 82 0.71 -0.51 -2.12
N VAL A 83 1.15 -0.40 -0.87
CA VAL A 83 2.52 0.01 -0.51
C VAL A 83 3.28 -1.09 0.21
N MET A 84 4.62 -1.04 0.11
CA MET A 84 5.55 -1.92 0.81
C MET A 84 6.74 -1.13 1.38
N PRO A 85 7.37 -1.58 2.49
CA PRO A 85 8.53 -0.92 3.05
C PRO A 85 9.79 -1.25 2.24
N LEU A 86 10.41 -0.22 1.65
CA LEU A 86 11.71 -0.33 0.98
C LEU A 86 12.69 0.68 1.54
N THR A 87 13.97 0.30 1.65
CA THR A 87 15.03 1.29 1.85
C THR A 87 15.11 2.22 0.63
N PRO A 88 15.65 3.45 0.76
CA PRO A 88 15.83 4.34 -0.37
C PRO A 88 16.61 3.73 -1.54
N TRP A 89 17.56 2.84 -1.24
CA TRP A 89 18.29 2.09 -2.26
C TRP A 89 17.38 1.08 -2.99
N ALA A 90 16.67 0.23 -2.24
CA ALA A 90 15.79 -0.79 -2.81
C ALA A 90 14.65 -0.16 -3.63
N HIS A 91 14.07 0.94 -3.15
CA HIS A 91 13.07 1.72 -3.87
C HIS A 91 13.61 2.19 -5.22
N ARG A 92 14.79 2.83 -5.26
CA ARG A 92 15.42 3.26 -6.52
C ARG A 92 15.66 2.08 -7.46
N MET A 93 16.08 0.93 -6.95
CA MET A 93 16.30 -0.26 -7.79
C MET A 93 15.00 -0.73 -8.45
N VAL A 94 13.89 -0.80 -7.72
CA VAL A 94 12.59 -1.21 -8.30
C VAL A 94 12.12 -0.23 -9.39
N HIS A 95 12.36 1.06 -9.22
CA HIS A 95 12.08 2.06 -10.27
C HIS A 95 13.00 1.96 -11.49
N GLN A 96 14.28 1.67 -11.30
CA GLN A 96 15.28 1.70 -12.37
C GLN A 96 15.35 0.39 -13.15
N ARG A 97 14.97 -0.73 -12.54
CA ARG A 97 15.25 -2.07 -13.05
C ARG A 97 13.99 -2.91 -13.05
N ALA A 98 13.42 -3.09 -14.24
CA ALA A 98 12.15 -3.79 -14.43
C ALA A 98 12.17 -5.23 -13.92
N GLU A 99 13.33 -5.89 -13.92
CA GLU A 99 13.51 -7.25 -13.42
C GLU A 99 13.24 -7.41 -11.90
N TRP A 100 13.25 -6.31 -11.14
CA TRP A 100 12.91 -6.32 -9.71
C TRP A 100 11.43 -6.15 -9.44
N GLN A 101 10.66 -5.71 -10.43
CA GLN A 101 9.25 -5.40 -10.24
C GLN A 101 8.41 -6.62 -9.84
N PRO A 102 8.62 -7.85 -10.38
CA PRO A 102 7.84 -9.02 -9.98
C PRO A 102 7.90 -9.35 -8.48
N TRP A 103 9.01 -9.03 -7.81
CA TRP A 103 9.17 -9.29 -6.37
C TRP A 103 8.21 -8.49 -5.50
N GLN A 104 7.67 -7.38 -6.01
CA GLN A 104 6.68 -6.56 -5.31
C GLN A 104 5.43 -7.35 -4.92
N VAL A 105 5.04 -8.39 -5.68
CA VAL A 105 3.85 -9.19 -5.37
C VAL A 105 3.99 -9.85 -4.00
N GLU A 106 5.11 -10.52 -3.76
CA GLU A 106 5.38 -11.18 -2.48
C GLU A 106 5.46 -10.15 -1.35
N TRP A 107 6.19 -9.05 -1.56
CA TRP A 107 6.38 -7.99 -0.57
C TRP A 107 5.06 -7.30 -0.18
N LEU A 108 4.17 -7.08 -1.15
CA LEU A 108 2.82 -6.57 -0.91
C LEU A 108 2.00 -7.54 -0.09
N GLN A 109 1.95 -8.83 -0.47
CA GLN A 109 1.18 -9.82 0.29
C GLN A 109 1.66 -9.92 1.74
N GLN A 110 2.98 -9.90 1.96
CA GLN A 110 3.56 -9.90 3.30
C GLN A 110 3.15 -8.65 4.10
N THR A 111 3.31 -7.47 3.50
CA THR A 111 2.97 -6.18 4.15
C THR A 111 1.49 -6.09 4.48
N ILE A 112 0.62 -6.46 3.54
CA ILE A 112 -0.85 -6.42 3.71
C ILE A 112 -1.30 -7.40 4.80
N ARG A 113 -0.78 -8.63 4.81
CA ARG A 113 -1.11 -9.63 5.84
C ARG A 113 -0.73 -9.15 7.23
N ALA A 114 0.44 -8.55 7.38
CA ALA A 114 0.83 -7.97 8.65
C ALA A 114 -0.01 -6.75 9.03
N GLY A 115 -0.42 -5.94 8.05
CA GLY A 115 -1.31 -4.82 8.28
C GLY A 115 -2.69 -5.28 8.78
N LEU A 116 -3.20 -6.39 8.25
CA LEU A 116 -4.44 -7.00 8.76
C LEU A 116 -4.32 -7.40 10.23
N THR A 117 -3.13 -7.82 10.69
CA THR A 117 -2.87 -8.10 12.11
C THR A 117 -2.74 -6.82 12.93
N GLU A 118 -1.91 -5.87 12.51
CA GLU A 118 -1.69 -4.60 13.22
C GLU A 118 -3.00 -3.82 13.41
N PHE A 119 -3.77 -3.71 12.34
CA PHE A 119 -4.98 -2.90 12.31
C PHE A 119 -6.23 -3.73 12.65
N ALA A 120 -6.10 -4.83 13.41
CA ALA A 120 -7.20 -5.72 13.77
C ALA A 120 -8.47 -5.01 14.31
N ASN A 121 -8.29 -3.88 14.98
CA ASN A 121 -9.38 -3.09 15.56
C ASN A 121 -9.74 -1.81 14.76
N ASP A 122 -9.17 -1.63 13.57
CA ASP A 122 -9.49 -0.51 12.67
C ASP A 122 -10.25 -1.04 11.43
N PRO A 123 -11.59 -0.97 11.40
CA PRO A 123 -12.38 -1.55 10.32
C PRO A 123 -12.10 -0.88 8.97
N ASP A 124 -11.84 0.43 8.96
CA ASP A 124 -11.60 1.21 7.74
C ASP A 124 -10.32 0.73 7.04
N ILE A 125 -9.21 0.57 7.78
CA ILE A 125 -7.95 0.08 7.22
C ILE A 125 -8.07 -1.39 6.83
N ARG A 126 -8.70 -2.22 7.67
CA ARG A 126 -8.84 -3.66 7.39
C ARG A 126 -9.62 -3.96 6.14
N GLU A 127 -10.71 -3.24 5.89
CA GLU A 127 -11.49 -3.39 4.66
C GLU A 127 -10.61 -3.15 3.43
N GLN A 128 -9.84 -2.06 3.43
CA GLN A 128 -8.99 -1.68 2.30
C GLN A 128 -7.85 -2.68 2.08
N LEU A 129 -7.26 -3.21 3.15
CA LEU A 129 -6.24 -4.26 3.07
C LEU A 129 -6.83 -5.60 2.58
N THR A 130 -8.05 -5.92 3.00
CA THR A 130 -8.77 -7.12 2.53
C THR A 130 -9.07 -7.03 1.04
N HIS A 131 -9.56 -5.88 0.57
CA HIS A 131 -9.78 -5.62 -0.85
C HIS A 131 -8.49 -5.68 -1.66
N ALA A 132 -7.39 -5.12 -1.16
CA ALA A 132 -6.09 -5.20 -1.83
C ALA A 132 -5.58 -6.64 -1.94
N LEU A 133 -5.71 -7.45 -0.88
CA LEU A 133 -5.31 -8.85 -0.91
C LEU A 133 -6.15 -9.67 -1.90
N ALA A 134 -7.47 -9.47 -1.92
CA ALA A 134 -8.36 -10.12 -2.87
C ALA A 134 -8.04 -9.72 -4.32
N PHE A 135 -7.72 -8.44 -4.56
CA PHE A 135 -7.27 -7.96 -5.86
C PHE A 135 -5.99 -8.67 -6.32
N ILE A 136 -4.97 -8.78 -5.46
CA ILE A 136 -3.71 -9.47 -5.79
C ILE A 136 -4.01 -10.93 -6.15
N ALA A 137 -4.80 -11.63 -5.33
CA ALA A 137 -5.17 -13.03 -5.58
C ALA A 137 -5.86 -13.23 -6.94
N ALA A 138 -6.77 -12.33 -7.31
CA ALA A 138 -7.45 -12.39 -8.61
C ALA A 138 -6.50 -12.18 -9.80
N ARG A 139 -5.40 -11.44 -9.63
CA ARG A 139 -4.41 -11.21 -10.69
C ARG A 139 -3.42 -12.37 -10.82
N GLU A 140 -2.99 -12.95 -9.71
CA GLU A 140 -2.11 -14.12 -9.70
C GLU A 140 -2.83 -15.40 -10.18
N GLY A 141 -4.15 -15.50 -9.99
CA GLY A 141 -4.94 -16.61 -10.53
C GLY A 141 -5.27 -16.49 -12.02
N ALA A 142 -5.14 -15.30 -12.61
CA ALA A 142 -5.39 -15.05 -14.04
C ALA A 142 -4.16 -15.29 -14.93
N THR A 143 -3.00 -15.57 -14.33
CA THR A 143 -1.73 -15.85 -15.02
C THR A 143 -1.38 -17.35 -15.02
N ALA A 144 -2.31 -18.22 -14.61
CA ALA A 144 -2.18 -19.68 -14.58
C ALA A 144 -2.91 -20.36 -15.75
#